data_AF-A0A4Q1DGL7-F1
#
_entry.id   AF-A0A4Q1DGL7-F1
#
_cell.length_a   1.000
_cell.length_b   1.000
_cell.length_c   1.000
_cell.angle_alpha   90.00
_cell.angle_beta   90.00
_cell.angle_gamma   90.00
#
_symmetry.space_group_name_H-M   'P 1'
#
loop_
_entity.id
_entity.type
_entity.pdbx_description
1 polymer ?
#
loop_
_entity_poly.entity_id
_entity_poly.type
_entity_poly.pdbx_seq_one_letter_code
_entity_poly.pdbx_strand_id
1 'polypeptide(L)'
;MNQHKPLCFVIMPFGTKPDPVGGPDIDFDRIYNIAIRPAIEEADMEPIRADEERVGGIIHEAMFERLLLCDYAIADLTTANANVFYELGVRHTALPRTTLTIFAQHQRIPFDVNFLRSLPYALGENNGLDDKQALALRNAVSAKLRDLRRLNASQAPIDSPLFKLLSDWNPGQIAHDKTDTFRNRVQLNETMKQRLTVIREQYKQESTRKEAQESLQAFREEIEPIDAADNATLADMMLTYRALKDWNGMIDLYEAMPLILKKQIMVREQLGFAYNRRAGENKSPTDRAEALRILTDVDKQQGPSPETLGLIGRIHKDNWEEAIKADKLTLARGHLNKAIDAYRRGYLADQRDAYPGINLLTLLDIRGDAESLKEKSRLLPVVRFAVERRLAGTTPNYWDHATMLELSVLKTDEQQARNYLAETVAIIRETWEPETTARNLKMIEKARQERGEETAWLRKIIDELDNHSK
;
A
#
# COMPACT_ATOMS: atom_id res chain seq x y z
N MET A 1 -25.68 1.67 34.66
CA MET A 1 -25.15 0.85 33.56
C MET A 1 -24.78 1.79 32.44
N ASN A 2 -23.49 1.94 32.10
CA ASN A 2 -23.14 2.66 30.87
C ASN A 2 -23.70 1.83 29.71
N GLN A 3 -24.78 2.29 29.09
CA GLN A 3 -25.25 1.69 27.84
C GLN A 3 -24.25 2.06 26.76
N HIS A 4 -23.43 1.09 26.38
CA HIS A 4 -22.45 1.24 25.33
C HIS A 4 -23.17 1.25 23.97
N LYS A 5 -22.83 2.19 23.08
CA LYS A 5 -23.42 2.28 21.73
C LYS A 5 -23.08 1.01 20.92
N PRO A 6 -23.98 0.49 20.08
CA PRO A 6 -23.66 -0.65 19.22
C PRO A 6 -22.49 -0.34 18.27
N LEU A 7 -21.66 -1.33 17.99
CA LEU A 7 -20.51 -1.18 17.10
C LEU A 7 -20.93 -1.39 15.64
N CYS A 8 -20.50 -0.50 14.73
CA CYS A 8 -20.74 -0.61 13.30
C CYS A 8 -19.42 -0.71 12.54
N PHE A 9 -19.11 -1.88 11.99
CA PHE A 9 -17.91 -2.10 11.21
C PHE A 9 -18.06 -1.57 9.77
N VAL A 10 -17.05 -0.88 9.26
CA VAL A 10 -17.05 -0.31 7.91
C VAL A 10 -16.00 -1.03 7.06
N ILE A 11 -16.49 -1.80 6.09
CA ILE A 11 -15.77 -2.61 5.14
C ILE A 11 -15.68 -1.82 3.84
N MET A 12 -14.56 -1.16 3.58
CA MET A 12 -14.41 -0.29 2.41
C MET A 12 -12.96 -0.18 1.95
N PRO A 13 -12.70 0.17 0.67
CA PRO A 13 -11.36 0.53 0.25
C PRO A 13 -10.78 1.69 1.08
N PHE A 14 -9.46 1.77 1.16
CA PHE A 14 -8.75 2.82 1.90
C PHE A 14 -8.11 3.86 0.96
N GLY A 15 -8.01 5.13 1.39
CA GLY A 15 -7.36 6.17 0.62
C GLY A 15 -8.00 6.42 -0.75
N THR A 16 -7.19 6.91 -1.68
CA THR A 16 -7.61 7.19 -3.05
C THR A 16 -7.39 5.94 -3.92
N LYS A 17 -8.43 5.47 -4.61
CA LYS A 17 -8.34 4.31 -5.51
C LYS A 17 -8.80 4.66 -6.93
N PRO A 18 -8.14 4.11 -7.97
CA PRO A 18 -8.56 4.32 -9.34
C PRO A 18 -9.99 3.87 -9.58
N ASP A 19 -10.74 4.64 -10.37
CA ASP A 19 -12.08 4.26 -10.80
C ASP A 19 -12.00 3.24 -11.95
N PRO A 20 -12.50 2.00 -11.78
CA PRO A 20 -12.40 0.97 -12.81
C PRO A 20 -13.10 1.31 -14.12
N VAL A 21 -14.05 2.27 -14.13
CA VAL A 21 -14.70 2.71 -15.38
C VAL A 21 -13.91 3.79 -16.13
N GLY A 22 -12.71 4.13 -15.67
CA GLY A 22 -11.81 5.10 -16.31
C GLY A 22 -12.12 6.55 -15.97
N GLY A 23 -12.90 6.79 -14.91
CA GLY A 23 -13.12 8.11 -14.34
C GLY A 23 -12.04 8.52 -13.34
N PRO A 24 -12.21 9.68 -12.69
CA PRO A 24 -11.32 10.13 -11.63
C PRO A 24 -11.24 9.19 -10.44
N ASP A 25 -10.08 9.13 -9.79
CA ASP A 25 -9.87 8.36 -8.58
C ASP A 25 -10.88 8.76 -7.49
N ILE A 26 -11.30 7.76 -6.73
CA ILE A 26 -12.31 7.91 -5.69
C ILE A 26 -11.59 7.99 -4.35
N ASP A 27 -11.84 9.08 -3.61
CA ASP A 27 -11.30 9.29 -2.26
C ASP A 27 -12.22 8.65 -1.20
N PHE A 28 -11.87 7.43 -0.81
CA PHE A 28 -12.62 6.67 0.18
C PHE A 28 -12.45 7.20 1.60
N ASP A 29 -11.36 7.88 1.91
CA ASP A 29 -11.16 8.50 3.22
C ASP A 29 -12.06 9.72 3.39
N ARG A 30 -12.23 10.52 2.33
CA ARG A 30 -13.23 11.58 2.30
C ARG A 30 -14.64 11.01 2.48
N ILE A 31 -15.04 10.02 1.67
CA ILE A 31 -16.37 9.39 1.78
C ILE A 31 -16.65 8.90 3.20
N TYR A 32 -15.66 8.24 3.81
CA TYR A 32 -15.77 7.80 5.18
C TYR A 32 -15.95 8.95 6.17
N ASN A 33 -15.05 9.93 6.15
CA ASN A 33 -14.98 10.97 7.17
C ASN A 33 -16.16 11.94 7.13
N ILE A 34 -16.65 12.31 5.94
CA ILE A 34 -17.69 13.36 5.83
C ILE A 34 -19.11 12.80 5.71
N ALA A 35 -19.28 11.51 5.38
CA ALA A 35 -20.60 10.90 5.19
C ALA A 35 -20.83 9.64 6.02
N ILE A 36 -20.01 8.59 5.87
CA ILE A 36 -20.29 7.29 6.51
C ILE A 36 -20.12 7.36 8.04
N ARG A 37 -18.98 7.84 8.53
CA ARG A 37 -18.70 8.02 9.96
C ARG A 37 -19.80 8.83 10.66
N PRO A 38 -20.14 10.06 10.22
CA PRO A 38 -21.18 10.83 10.88
C PRO A 38 -22.57 10.19 10.76
N ALA A 39 -22.87 9.44 9.69
CA ALA A 39 -24.14 8.71 9.57
C ALA A 39 -24.28 7.59 10.62
N ILE A 40 -23.19 6.88 10.92
CA ILE A 40 -23.14 5.85 11.96
C ILE A 40 -23.35 6.50 13.34
N GLU A 41 -22.65 7.60 13.61
CA GLU A 41 -22.78 8.34 14.88
C GLU A 41 -24.20 8.88 15.10
N GLU A 42 -24.83 9.39 14.04
CA GLU A 42 -26.24 9.82 14.06
C GLU A 42 -27.25 8.68 14.25
N ALA A 43 -26.91 7.47 13.82
CA ALA A 43 -27.68 6.27 14.12
C ALA A 43 -27.46 5.76 15.55
N ASP A 44 -26.72 6.53 16.36
CA ASP A 44 -26.35 6.25 17.74
C ASP A 44 -25.55 4.94 17.87
N MET A 45 -24.62 4.77 16.93
CA MET A 45 -23.66 3.67 16.87
C MET A 45 -22.23 4.21 16.92
N GLU A 46 -21.26 3.34 17.20
CA GLU A 46 -19.83 3.66 17.22
C GLU A 46 -19.17 3.09 15.94
N PRO A 47 -18.60 3.93 15.07
CA PRO A 47 -17.98 3.48 13.82
C PRO A 47 -16.62 2.83 14.08
N ILE A 48 -16.40 1.66 13.50
CA ILE A 48 -15.10 1.00 13.42
C ILE A 48 -14.78 0.83 11.94
N ARG A 49 -13.72 1.46 11.45
CA ARG A 49 -13.17 1.18 10.12
C ARG A 49 -11.82 0.53 10.32
N ALA A 50 -11.62 -0.64 9.73
CA ALA A 50 -10.27 -1.17 9.59
C ALA A 50 -9.63 -0.40 8.43
N ASP A 51 -8.55 0.33 8.67
CA ASP A 51 -7.72 0.73 7.53
C ASP A 51 -7.05 -0.52 6.97
N GLU A 52 -6.75 -0.51 5.68
CA GLU A 52 -6.09 -1.61 4.97
C GLU A 52 -5.03 -2.23 5.88
N GLU A 53 -5.32 -3.42 6.38
CA GLU A 53 -4.44 -4.15 7.26
C GLU A 53 -3.25 -4.57 6.40
N ARG A 54 -2.21 -3.72 6.39
CA ARG A 54 -1.06 -3.73 5.45
C ARG A 54 -0.19 -4.99 5.52
N VAL A 55 -0.65 -6.04 6.21
CA VAL A 55 0.10 -7.25 6.48
C VAL A 55 -0.69 -8.41 5.92
N GLY A 56 -0.34 -8.81 4.70
CA GLY A 56 -0.86 -10.03 4.11
C GLY A 56 -0.76 -11.20 5.09
N GLY A 57 -1.89 -11.89 5.29
CA GLY A 57 -1.98 -13.19 5.95
C GLY A 57 -2.24 -13.22 7.46
N ILE A 58 -1.78 -12.25 8.27
CA ILE A 58 -1.93 -12.34 9.75
C ILE A 58 -3.11 -11.57 10.32
N ILE A 59 -3.47 -10.43 9.77
CA ILE A 59 -4.41 -9.54 10.46
C ILE A 59 -5.87 -9.97 10.23
N HIS A 60 -6.09 -11.05 9.48
CA HIS A 60 -7.39 -11.67 9.32
C HIS A 60 -8.09 -11.99 10.64
N GLU A 61 -7.39 -12.30 11.74
CA GLU A 61 -8.07 -12.58 13.03
C GLU A 61 -8.79 -11.35 13.58
N ALA A 62 -8.14 -10.18 13.64
CA ALA A 62 -8.76 -8.94 14.11
C ALA A 62 -9.90 -8.48 13.17
N MET A 63 -9.69 -8.64 11.86
CA MET A 63 -10.73 -8.46 10.84
C MET A 63 -11.92 -9.40 11.06
N PHE A 64 -11.70 -10.70 11.25
CA PHE A 64 -12.76 -11.68 11.51
C PHE A 64 -13.47 -11.40 12.82
N GLU A 65 -12.74 -11.07 13.89
CA GLU A 65 -13.34 -10.65 15.15
C GLU A 65 -14.27 -9.45 14.97
N ARG A 66 -13.88 -8.44 14.19
CA ARG A 66 -14.76 -7.30 13.85
C ARG A 66 -16.00 -7.76 13.07
N LEU A 67 -15.81 -8.61 12.06
CA LEU A 67 -16.90 -9.17 11.25
C LEU A 67 -17.88 -10.03 12.07
N LEU A 68 -17.40 -10.68 13.12
CA LEU A 68 -18.17 -11.57 14.00
C LEU A 68 -18.82 -10.82 15.17
N LEU A 69 -18.14 -9.82 15.74
CA LEU A 69 -18.51 -9.16 17.00
C LEU A 69 -19.19 -7.81 16.84
N CYS A 70 -19.03 -7.12 15.70
CA CYS A 70 -19.73 -5.85 15.50
C CYS A 70 -21.22 -6.09 15.24
N ASP A 71 -22.06 -5.33 15.94
CA ASP A 71 -23.52 -5.44 15.86
C ASP A 71 -24.04 -5.13 14.46
N TYR A 72 -23.40 -4.20 13.75
CA TYR A 72 -23.74 -3.75 12.39
C TYR A 72 -22.50 -3.75 11.50
N ALA A 73 -22.72 -3.85 10.18
CA ALA A 73 -21.66 -3.66 9.19
C ALA A 73 -22.15 -2.83 8.01
N ILE A 74 -21.28 -1.97 7.46
CA ILE A 74 -21.45 -1.31 6.16
C ILE A 74 -20.38 -1.85 5.23
N ALA A 75 -20.75 -2.29 4.02
CA ALA A 75 -19.81 -2.70 2.99
C ALA A 75 -19.92 -1.80 1.76
N ASP A 76 -18.87 -1.05 1.43
CA ASP A 76 -18.79 -0.23 0.23
C ASP A 76 -18.22 -1.02 -0.95
N LEU A 77 -19.10 -1.44 -1.85
CA LEU A 77 -18.80 -2.30 -2.99
C LEU A 77 -18.24 -1.52 -4.20
N THR A 78 -18.02 -0.22 -4.03
CA THR A 78 -17.40 0.63 -5.05
C THR A 78 -15.99 0.10 -5.38
N THR A 79 -15.62 0.19 -6.64
CA THR A 79 -14.43 -0.34 -7.34
C THR A 79 -14.35 -1.86 -7.48
N ALA A 80 -15.38 -2.59 -7.04
CA ALA A 80 -15.38 -4.05 -7.02
C ALA A 80 -14.15 -4.66 -6.31
N ASN A 81 -13.75 -4.06 -5.18
CA ASN A 81 -12.59 -4.49 -4.42
C ASN A 81 -12.76 -5.93 -3.89
N ALA A 82 -11.83 -6.83 -4.26
CA ALA A 82 -11.89 -8.25 -3.90
C ALA A 82 -11.86 -8.50 -2.38
N ASN A 83 -11.16 -7.67 -1.61
CA ASN A 83 -11.09 -7.81 -0.15
C ASN A 83 -12.44 -7.49 0.49
N VAL A 84 -13.11 -6.42 0.03
CA VAL A 84 -14.45 -6.07 0.52
C VAL A 84 -15.45 -7.20 0.25
N PHE A 85 -15.38 -7.84 -0.93
CA PHE A 85 -16.24 -9.00 -1.22
C PHE A 85 -15.94 -10.21 -0.36
N TYR A 86 -14.66 -10.47 -0.07
CA TYR A 86 -14.25 -11.55 0.82
C TYR A 86 -14.81 -11.34 2.24
N GLU A 87 -14.63 -10.13 2.80
CA GLU A 87 -15.14 -9.74 4.11
C GLU A 87 -16.68 -9.77 4.18
N LEU A 88 -17.35 -9.27 3.14
CA LEU A 88 -18.81 -9.34 3.02
C LEU A 88 -19.30 -10.80 3.00
N GLY A 89 -18.62 -11.68 2.25
CA GLY A 89 -18.95 -13.10 2.21
C GLY A 89 -18.87 -13.73 3.60
N VAL A 90 -17.81 -13.43 4.34
CA VAL A 90 -17.64 -13.92 5.72
C VAL A 90 -18.73 -13.34 6.63
N ARG A 91 -19.02 -12.03 6.56
CA ARG A 91 -20.09 -11.39 7.33
C ARG A 91 -21.45 -12.05 7.10
N HIS A 92 -21.79 -12.38 5.85
CA HIS A 92 -23.04 -13.08 5.53
C HIS A 92 -23.12 -14.49 6.12
N THR A 93 -21.99 -15.16 6.35
CA THR A 93 -21.95 -16.47 7.03
C THR A 93 -21.98 -16.34 8.55
N ALA A 94 -21.48 -15.20 9.07
CA ALA A 94 -21.33 -14.92 10.49
C ALA A 94 -22.64 -14.51 11.16
N LEU A 95 -23.36 -13.54 10.56
CA LEU A 95 -24.57 -12.98 11.15
C LEU A 95 -25.73 -13.01 10.15
N PRO A 96 -26.96 -13.31 10.63
CA PRO A 96 -28.14 -13.42 9.78
C PRO A 96 -28.68 -12.08 9.28
N ARG A 97 -28.24 -10.96 9.90
CA ARG A 97 -28.83 -9.62 9.78
C ARG A 97 -27.77 -8.52 9.85
N THR A 98 -28.23 -7.26 9.72
CA THR A 98 -27.53 -6.01 10.07
C THR A 98 -26.35 -5.60 9.19
N THR A 99 -26.33 -6.08 7.95
CA THR A 99 -25.30 -5.72 6.97
C THR A 99 -25.89 -4.82 5.89
N LEU A 100 -25.38 -3.58 5.79
CA LEU A 100 -25.76 -2.60 4.78
C LEU A 100 -24.69 -2.55 3.69
N THR A 101 -25.02 -2.97 2.47
CA THR A 101 -24.15 -2.75 1.31
C THR A 101 -24.45 -1.41 0.66
N ILE A 102 -23.41 -0.63 0.33
CA ILE A 102 -23.50 0.64 -0.41
C ILE A 102 -22.63 0.58 -1.67
N PHE A 103 -22.89 1.41 -2.67
CA PHE A 103 -22.04 1.51 -3.86
C PHE A 103 -22.23 2.83 -4.62
N ALA A 104 -21.21 3.29 -5.33
CA ALA A 104 -21.31 4.45 -6.20
C ALA A 104 -22.12 4.09 -7.47
N GLN A 105 -23.20 4.84 -7.73
CA GLN A 105 -24.21 4.51 -8.75
C GLN A 105 -23.71 4.44 -10.20
N HIS A 106 -22.57 5.07 -10.50
CA HIS A 106 -21.97 5.06 -11.84
C HIS A 106 -21.21 3.75 -12.13
N GLN A 107 -21.02 2.90 -11.11
CA GLN A 107 -20.37 1.61 -11.23
C GLN A 107 -21.38 0.46 -11.24
N ARG A 108 -20.98 -0.64 -11.88
CA ARG A 108 -21.75 -1.88 -11.87
C ARG A 108 -21.20 -2.79 -10.78
N ILE A 109 -22.07 -3.17 -9.84
CA ILE A 109 -21.77 -4.24 -8.88
C ILE A 109 -22.05 -5.62 -9.52
N PRO A 110 -21.36 -6.69 -9.09
CA PRO A 110 -21.64 -8.04 -9.56
C PRO A 110 -23.11 -8.43 -9.39
N PHE A 111 -23.63 -9.22 -10.32
CA PHE A 111 -25.06 -9.59 -10.35
C PHE A 111 -25.53 -10.26 -9.05
N ASP A 112 -24.69 -11.08 -8.43
CA ASP A 112 -25.02 -11.84 -7.21
C ASP A 112 -25.27 -10.96 -5.98
N VAL A 113 -24.66 -9.78 -5.91
CA VAL A 113 -24.86 -8.81 -4.82
C VAL A 113 -25.95 -7.78 -5.14
N ASN A 114 -26.32 -7.63 -6.42
CA ASN A 114 -27.33 -6.65 -6.86
C ASN A 114 -28.73 -6.93 -6.27
N PHE A 115 -29.02 -8.17 -5.88
CA PHE A 115 -30.27 -8.54 -5.22
C PHE A 115 -30.31 -8.22 -3.71
N LEU A 116 -29.21 -7.78 -3.11
CA LEU A 116 -29.10 -7.54 -1.66
C LEU A 116 -29.69 -6.20 -1.18
N ARG A 117 -30.47 -5.50 -2.03
CA ARG A 117 -31.01 -4.15 -1.72
C ARG A 117 -29.89 -3.16 -1.36
N SER A 118 -28.78 -3.20 -2.09
CA SER A 118 -27.66 -2.27 -1.90
C SER A 118 -28.10 -0.83 -2.10
N LEU A 119 -27.60 0.07 -1.25
CA LEU A 119 -27.92 1.49 -1.30
C LEU A 119 -26.98 2.20 -2.28
N PRO A 120 -27.48 2.68 -3.43
CA PRO A 120 -26.66 3.49 -4.33
C PRO A 120 -26.40 4.86 -3.73
N TYR A 121 -25.23 5.43 -4.02
CA TYR A 121 -24.92 6.83 -3.76
C TYR A 121 -24.32 7.51 -4.98
N ALA A 122 -24.51 8.83 -5.06
CA ALA A 122 -23.98 9.65 -6.12
C ALA A 122 -22.63 10.25 -5.71
N LEU A 123 -21.68 10.25 -6.63
CA LEU A 123 -20.53 11.14 -6.58
C LEU A 123 -20.83 12.35 -7.49
N GLY A 124 -20.23 13.49 -7.16
CA GLY A 124 -20.31 14.74 -7.90
C GLY A 124 -19.36 14.76 -9.10
N GLU A 125 -19.02 15.97 -9.55
CA GLU A 125 -18.04 16.12 -10.62
C GLU A 125 -16.68 15.53 -10.21
N ASN A 126 -16.00 14.91 -11.17
CA ASN A 126 -14.72 14.24 -10.96
C ASN A 126 -14.69 13.23 -9.80
N ASN A 127 -15.77 12.48 -9.59
CA ASN A 127 -15.92 11.54 -8.48
C ASN A 127 -15.74 12.17 -7.08
N GLY A 128 -15.83 13.50 -6.98
CA GLY A 128 -15.79 14.23 -5.72
C GLY A 128 -17.05 13.99 -4.90
N LEU A 129 -16.89 13.82 -3.59
CA LEU A 129 -18.02 13.85 -2.66
C LEU A 129 -18.21 15.29 -2.15
N ASP A 130 -19.04 16.06 -2.85
CA ASP A 130 -19.42 17.43 -2.48
C ASP A 130 -20.44 17.42 -1.33
N ASP A 131 -20.63 18.57 -0.67
CA ASP A 131 -21.50 18.70 0.51
C ASP A 131 -22.93 18.17 0.28
N LYS A 132 -23.47 18.38 -0.93
CA LYS A 132 -24.81 17.90 -1.30
C LYS A 132 -24.86 16.37 -1.35
N GLN A 133 -23.90 15.73 -2.03
CA GLN A 133 -23.80 14.28 -2.16
C GLN A 133 -23.44 13.64 -0.80
N ALA A 134 -22.54 14.25 -0.04
CA ALA A 134 -22.17 13.84 1.30
C ALA A 134 -23.39 13.84 2.23
N LEU A 135 -24.17 14.92 2.24
CA LEU A 135 -25.38 15.02 3.05
C LEU A 135 -26.44 13.99 2.63
N ALA A 136 -26.61 13.77 1.32
CA ALA A 136 -27.54 12.77 0.80
C ALA A 136 -27.14 11.35 1.22
N LEU A 137 -25.87 10.98 1.05
CA LEU A 137 -25.32 9.68 1.48
C LEU A 137 -25.46 9.51 3.00
N ARG A 138 -25.06 10.53 3.77
CA ARG A 138 -25.16 10.54 5.24
C ARG A 138 -26.58 10.27 5.70
N ASN A 139 -27.55 11.02 5.18
CA ASN A 139 -28.96 10.88 5.54
C ASN A 139 -29.50 9.50 5.17
N ALA A 140 -29.16 8.99 3.98
CA ALA A 140 -29.63 7.70 3.51
C ALA A 140 -29.05 6.53 4.33
N VAL A 141 -27.75 6.57 4.64
CA VAL A 141 -27.08 5.58 5.50
C VAL A 141 -27.62 5.64 6.92
N SER A 142 -27.72 6.84 7.52
CA SER A 142 -28.24 7.05 8.87
C SER A 142 -29.67 6.52 9.01
N ALA A 143 -30.54 6.81 8.03
CA ALA A 143 -31.89 6.27 7.99
C ALA A 143 -31.91 4.74 7.90
N LYS A 144 -31.09 4.14 7.02
CA LYS A 144 -31.01 2.68 6.88
C LYS A 144 -30.46 1.97 8.10
N LEU A 145 -29.46 2.54 8.77
CA LEU A 145 -28.94 1.99 10.03
C LEU A 145 -29.98 2.05 11.15
N ARG A 146 -30.73 3.17 11.27
CA ARG A 146 -31.84 3.27 12.24
C ARG A 146 -32.95 2.26 11.94
N ASP A 147 -33.28 2.06 10.67
CA ASP A 147 -34.23 1.03 10.24
C ASP A 147 -33.73 -0.37 10.64
N LEU A 148 -32.48 -0.72 10.30
CA LEU A 148 -31.86 -2.00 10.67
C LEU A 148 -31.84 -2.20 12.18
N ARG A 149 -31.54 -1.15 12.96
CA ARG A 149 -31.55 -1.19 14.43
C ARG A 149 -32.94 -1.45 14.99
N ARG A 150 -33.96 -0.76 14.47
CA ARG A 150 -35.36 -0.97 14.87
C ARG A 150 -35.82 -2.39 14.52
N LEU A 151 -35.51 -2.84 13.31
CA LEU A 151 -35.85 -4.17 12.79
C LEU A 151 -35.18 -5.29 13.60
N ASN A 152 -33.91 -5.11 13.97
CA ASN A 152 -33.18 -6.06 14.80
C ASN A 152 -33.83 -6.22 16.18
N ALA A 153 -34.26 -5.11 16.79
CA ALA A 153 -34.95 -5.12 18.09
C ALA A 153 -36.34 -5.79 18.03
N SER A 154 -36.98 -5.84 16.87
CA SER A 154 -38.35 -6.37 16.69
C SER A 154 -38.45 -7.73 16.00
N GLN A 155 -37.34 -8.51 15.93
CA GLN A 155 -37.26 -9.80 15.21
C GLN A 155 -37.63 -9.74 13.71
N ALA A 156 -37.02 -8.81 12.97
CA ALA A 156 -37.19 -8.69 11.52
C ALA A 156 -36.68 -9.89 10.69
N PRO A 157 -37.01 -9.98 9.38
CA PRO A 157 -36.58 -11.08 8.52
C PRO A 157 -35.05 -11.17 8.41
N ILE A 158 -34.55 -12.38 8.24
CA ILE A 158 -33.15 -12.67 7.89
C ILE A 158 -32.80 -11.93 6.60
N ASP A 159 -31.70 -11.18 6.55
CA ASP A 159 -31.24 -10.48 5.34
C ASP A 159 -30.11 -11.23 4.61
N SER A 160 -29.35 -12.09 5.32
CA SER A 160 -28.34 -12.97 4.73
C SER A 160 -28.96 -14.07 3.85
N PRO A 161 -28.49 -14.24 2.59
CA PRO A 161 -28.92 -15.34 1.72
C PRO A 161 -28.67 -16.74 2.30
N LEU A 162 -27.60 -16.92 3.10
CA LEU A 162 -27.23 -18.22 3.66
C LEU A 162 -28.18 -18.64 4.77
N PHE A 163 -28.47 -17.74 5.71
CA PHE A 163 -29.41 -18.02 6.80
C PHE A 163 -30.87 -18.13 6.31
N LYS A 164 -31.20 -17.61 5.12
CA LYS A 164 -32.49 -17.88 4.46
C LYS A 164 -32.58 -19.31 3.94
N LEU A 165 -31.45 -19.91 3.52
CA LEU A 165 -31.39 -21.24 2.94
C LEU A 165 -31.17 -22.34 4.00
N LEU A 166 -30.34 -22.06 5.00
CA LEU A 166 -29.92 -22.99 6.04
C LEU A 166 -30.54 -22.54 7.37
N SER A 167 -31.78 -22.95 7.64
CA SER A 167 -32.49 -22.61 8.88
C SER A 167 -31.78 -23.08 10.15
N ASP A 168 -30.97 -24.14 10.04
CA ASP A 168 -30.24 -24.75 11.16
C ASP A 168 -28.82 -24.21 11.32
N TRP A 169 -28.38 -23.29 10.44
CA TRP A 169 -27.07 -22.66 10.56
C TRP A 169 -27.08 -21.65 11.70
N ASN A 170 -26.41 -22.01 12.80
CA ASN A 170 -26.25 -21.17 13.98
C ASN A 170 -24.75 -21.13 14.35
N PRO A 171 -23.95 -20.23 13.74
CA PRO A 171 -22.57 -20.05 14.17
C PRO A 171 -22.61 -19.61 15.64
N GLY A 172 -21.98 -20.40 16.52
CA GLY A 172 -22.21 -20.34 17.96
C GLY A 172 -22.22 -18.93 18.55
N GLN A 173 -23.17 -18.65 19.45
CA GLN A 173 -23.30 -17.35 20.10
C GLN A 173 -21.99 -16.93 20.77
N ILE A 174 -21.42 -15.81 20.35
CA ILE A 174 -20.24 -15.25 20.99
C ILE A 174 -20.70 -14.49 22.24
N ALA A 175 -20.25 -14.92 23.42
CA ALA A 175 -20.68 -14.38 24.71
C ALA A 175 -20.44 -12.86 24.83
N HIS A 176 -21.38 -12.13 25.43
CA HIS A 176 -21.29 -10.66 25.62
C HIS A 176 -20.01 -10.18 26.33
N ASP A 177 -19.45 -10.96 27.25
CA ASP A 177 -18.17 -10.65 27.92
C ASP A 177 -16.99 -10.52 26.91
N LYS A 178 -17.07 -11.25 25.79
CA LYS A 178 -16.10 -11.12 24.69
C LYS A 178 -16.27 -9.80 23.93
N THR A 179 -17.49 -9.26 23.86
CA THR A 179 -17.79 -7.99 23.17
C THR A 179 -17.21 -6.78 23.91
N ASP A 180 -17.29 -6.73 25.24
CA ASP A 180 -16.72 -5.63 26.04
C ASP A 180 -15.18 -5.65 26.00
N THR A 181 -14.59 -6.85 26.13
CA THR A 181 -13.13 -7.04 25.98
C THR A 181 -12.66 -6.64 24.59
N PHE A 182 -13.42 -7.02 23.56
CA PHE A 182 -13.16 -6.63 22.17
C PHE A 182 -13.21 -5.11 21.97
N ARG A 183 -14.23 -4.43 22.52
CA ARG A 183 -14.36 -2.97 22.41
C ARG A 183 -13.14 -2.25 23.00
N ASN A 184 -12.73 -2.63 24.20
CA ASN A 184 -11.56 -2.06 24.85
C ASN A 184 -10.29 -2.25 24.02
N ARG A 185 -10.10 -3.44 23.44
CA ARG A 185 -8.96 -3.75 22.57
C ARG A 185 -8.98 -2.93 21.27
N VAL A 186 -10.14 -2.78 20.62
CA VAL A 186 -10.26 -1.96 19.41
C VAL A 186 -9.89 -0.51 19.68
N GLN A 187 -10.41 0.08 20.77
CA GLN A 187 -10.09 1.47 21.14
C GLN A 187 -8.61 1.67 21.47
N LEU A 188 -8.00 0.70 22.16
CA LEU A 188 -6.57 0.73 22.45
C LEU A 188 -5.73 0.71 21.16
N ASN A 189 -6.04 -0.21 20.24
CA ASN A 189 -5.32 -0.35 18.97
C ASN A 189 -5.43 0.91 18.10
N GLU A 190 -6.62 1.52 18.03
CA GLU A 190 -6.82 2.80 17.32
C GLU A 190 -5.98 3.92 17.93
N THR A 191 -5.90 3.99 19.26
CA THR A 191 -5.09 4.98 19.97
C THR A 191 -3.60 4.79 19.68
N MET A 192 -3.12 3.55 19.74
CA MET A 192 -1.73 3.18 19.43
C MET A 192 -1.36 3.58 17.99
N LYS A 193 -2.23 3.27 17.03
CA LYS A 193 -2.05 3.60 15.63
C LYS A 193 -1.99 5.11 15.35
N GLN A 194 -2.87 5.87 15.99
CA GLN A 194 -2.87 7.34 15.88
C GLN A 194 -1.55 7.91 16.38
N ARG A 195 -1.03 7.42 17.52
CA ARG A 195 0.28 7.82 18.04
C ARG A 195 1.41 7.54 17.05
N LEU A 196 1.47 6.34 16.47
CA LEU A 196 2.47 6.00 15.45
C LEU A 196 2.35 6.87 14.19
N THR A 197 1.13 7.25 13.81
CA THR A 197 0.90 8.19 12.70
C THR A 197 1.44 9.59 13.02
N VAL A 198 1.18 10.12 14.22
CA VAL A 198 1.74 11.39 14.67
C VAL A 198 3.28 11.37 14.66
N ILE A 199 3.89 10.29 15.14
CA ILE A 199 5.35 10.10 15.12
C ILE A 199 5.91 10.19 13.69
N ARG A 200 5.26 9.54 12.72
CA ARG A 200 5.67 9.60 11.30
C ARG A 200 5.56 11.01 10.73
N GLU A 201 4.47 11.73 11.04
CA GLU A 201 4.27 13.10 10.57
C GLU A 201 5.30 14.07 11.18
N GLN A 202 5.62 13.92 12.47
CA GLN A 202 6.67 14.69 13.12
C GLN A 202 8.01 14.50 12.41
N TYR A 203 8.42 13.26 12.10
CA TYR A 203 9.73 13.00 11.49
C TYR A 203 9.93 13.64 10.09
N LYS A 204 8.86 14.01 9.39
CA LYS A 204 8.97 14.72 8.11
C LYS A 204 9.64 16.09 8.27
N GLN A 205 9.44 16.75 9.42
CA GLN A 205 10.04 18.05 9.70
C GLN A 205 11.39 17.89 10.37
N GLU A 206 12.43 18.52 9.81
CA GLU A 206 13.81 18.39 10.31
C GLU A 206 13.94 18.81 11.79
N SER A 207 13.22 19.85 12.22
CA SER A 207 13.26 20.36 13.60
C SER A 207 12.71 19.39 14.65
N THR A 208 11.83 18.46 14.29
CA THR A 208 11.14 17.55 15.23
C THR A 208 11.57 16.08 15.06
N ARG A 209 12.55 15.79 14.19
CA ARG A 209 13.05 14.41 13.97
C ARG A 209 13.54 13.72 15.24
N LYS A 210 14.25 14.45 16.09
CA LYS A 210 14.78 13.91 17.35
C LYS A 210 13.64 13.54 18.32
N GLU A 211 12.64 14.42 18.43
CA GLU A 211 11.45 14.19 19.26
C GLU A 211 10.64 12.99 18.75
N ALA A 212 10.52 12.81 17.44
CA ALA A 212 9.86 11.65 16.85
C ALA A 212 10.58 10.33 17.18
N GLN A 213 11.93 10.33 17.14
CA GLN A 213 12.74 9.18 17.53
C GLN A 213 12.59 8.85 19.02
N GLU A 214 12.67 9.86 19.89
CA GLU A 214 12.45 9.72 21.33
C GLU A 214 11.02 9.21 21.64
N SER A 215 10.02 9.70 20.90
CA SER A 215 8.63 9.27 21.03
C SER A 215 8.40 7.82 20.60
N LEU A 216 9.08 7.37 19.54
CA LEU A 216 9.03 5.96 19.12
C LEU A 216 9.71 5.04 20.12
N GLN A 217 10.83 5.47 20.71
CA GLN A 217 11.51 4.73 21.76
C GLN A 217 10.62 4.59 23.00
N ALA A 218 10.00 5.70 23.46
CA ALA A 218 9.05 5.66 24.57
C ALA A 218 7.84 4.78 24.27
N PHE A 219 7.31 4.83 23.04
CA PHE A 219 6.22 3.94 22.60
C PHE A 219 6.64 2.47 22.67
N ARG A 220 7.87 2.13 22.24
CA ARG A 220 8.40 0.76 22.33
C ARG A 220 8.50 0.30 23.78
N GLU A 221 8.99 1.13 24.69
CA GLU A 221 9.11 0.80 26.12
C GLU A 221 7.75 0.57 26.80
N GLU A 222 6.72 1.31 26.39
CA GLU A 222 5.36 1.18 26.93
C GLU A 222 4.70 -0.17 26.60
N ILE A 223 5.00 -0.74 25.44
CA ILE A 223 4.38 -1.98 24.96
C ILE A 223 5.15 -3.25 25.36
N GLU A 224 6.20 -3.14 26.18
CA GLU A 224 6.94 -4.31 26.65
C GLU A 224 6.11 -5.14 27.66
N PRO A 225 6.12 -6.48 27.58
CA PRO A 225 6.88 -7.28 26.62
C PRO A 225 6.23 -7.29 25.22
N ILE A 226 7.05 -7.14 24.18
CA ILE A 226 6.60 -7.03 22.77
C ILE A 226 5.70 -8.18 22.31
N ASP A 227 5.84 -9.38 22.89
CA ASP A 227 5.02 -10.55 22.55
C ASP A 227 3.58 -10.49 23.07
N ALA A 228 3.28 -9.53 23.97
CA ALA A 228 1.92 -9.26 24.44
C ALA A 228 1.18 -8.22 23.60
N ALA A 229 1.89 -7.48 22.73
CA ALA A 229 1.28 -6.50 21.83
C ALA A 229 0.54 -7.18 20.67
N ASP A 230 -0.50 -6.54 20.14
CA ASP A 230 -1.23 -7.07 19.00
C ASP A 230 -0.39 -7.00 17.71
N ASN A 231 -0.64 -7.95 16.81
CA ASN A 231 0.15 -8.11 15.60
C ASN A 231 0.08 -6.88 14.66
N ALA A 232 -1.03 -6.14 14.66
CA ALA A 232 -1.19 -4.97 13.80
C ALA A 232 -0.33 -3.81 14.31
N THR A 233 -0.31 -3.57 15.62
CA THR A 233 0.58 -2.58 16.24
C THR A 233 2.04 -2.87 15.95
N LEU A 234 2.48 -4.13 16.06
CA LEU A 234 3.87 -4.50 15.76
C LEU A 234 4.25 -4.26 14.29
N ALA A 235 3.33 -4.54 13.36
CA ALA A 235 3.57 -4.24 11.96
C ALA A 235 3.59 -2.73 11.67
N ASP A 236 2.68 -1.96 12.27
CA ASP A 236 2.67 -0.50 12.14
C ASP A 236 3.92 0.13 12.74
N MET A 237 4.45 -0.42 13.84
CA MET A 237 5.74 -0.03 14.39
C MET A 237 6.88 -0.32 13.42
N MET A 238 6.91 -1.49 12.79
CA MET A 238 7.94 -1.83 11.79
C MET A 238 7.94 -0.84 10.62
N LEU A 239 6.76 -0.46 10.14
CA LEU A 239 6.61 0.58 9.10
C LEU A 239 6.98 1.98 9.61
N THR A 240 6.77 2.25 10.89
CA THR A 240 7.16 3.52 11.53
C THR A 240 8.68 3.63 11.66
N TYR A 241 9.37 2.57 12.13
CA TYR A 241 10.83 2.50 12.09
C TYR A 241 11.39 2.71 10.68
N ARG A 242 10.77 2.08 9.67
CA ARG A 242 11.12 2.30 8.26
C ARG A 242 11.00 3.76 7.83
N ALA A 243 9.90 4.42 8.19
CA ALA A 243 9.66 5.83 7.86
C ALA A 243 10.71 6.75 8.52
N LEU A 244 11.12 6.42 9.75
CA LEU A 244 12.15 7.12 10.51
C LEU A 244 13.59 6.75 10.08
N LYS A 245 13.73 5.86 9.09
CA LYS A 245 15.02 5.32 8.62
C LYS A 245 15.86 4.63 9.71
N ASP A 246 15.21 4.12 10.76
CA ASP A 246 15.87 3.41 11.84
C ASP A 246 15.91 1.91 11.54
N TRP A 247 16.94 1.51 10.79
CA TRP A 247 17.13 0.12 10.35
C TRP A 247 17.48 -0.83 11.50
N ASN A 248 18.14 -0.34 12.54
CA ASN A 248 18.44 -1.15 13.71
C ASN A 248 17.15 -1.42 14.50
N GLY A 249 16.32 -0.40 14.72
CA GLY A 249 15.01 -0.55 15.33
C GLY A 249 14.12 -1.56 14.59
N MET A 250 14.13 -1.59 13.25
CA MET A 250 13.41 -2.60 12.47
C MET A 250 13.91 -4.03 12.73
N ILE A 251 15.22 -4.23 12.79
CA ILE A 251 15.85 -5.55 13.00
C ILE A 251 15.61 -6.01 14.45
N ASP A 252 15.80 -5.13 15.42
CA ASP A 252 15.57 -5.43 16.84
C ASP A 252 14.10 -5.74 17.12
N LEU A 253 13.18 -4.98 16.52
CA LEU A 253 11.75 -5.24 16.61
C LEU A 253 11.43 -6.61 16.02
N TYR A 254 11.94 -6.93 14.82
CA TYR A 254 11.75 -8.25 14.22
C TYR A 254 12.20 -9.34 15.20
N GLU A 255 13.36 -9.21 15.84
CA GLU A 255 13.84 -10.23 16.77
C GLU A 255 12.94 -10.43 17.99
N ALA A 256 12.28 -9.38 18.46
CA ALA A 256 11.31 -9.43 19.53
C ALA A 256 9.90 -9.89 19.08
N MET A 257 9.59 -9.89 17.77
CA MET A 257 8.27 -10.27 17.28
C MET A 257 7.95 -11.75 17.55
N PRO A 258 6.66 -12.07 17.81
CA PRO A 258 6.16 -13.44 17.82
C PRO A 258 6.52 -14.22 16.54
N LEU A 259 6.76 -15.54 16.68
CA LEU A 259 7.16 -16.41 15.57
C LEU A 259 6.15 -16.39 14.40
N ILE A 260 4.87 -16.20 14.69
CA ILE A 260 3.83 -16.10 13.66
C ILE A 260 4.10 -14.91 12.72
N LEU A 261 4.43 -13.74 13.27
CA LEU A 261 4.79 -12.53 12.51
C LEU A 261 6.12 -12.68 11.79
N LYS A 262 7.14 -13.26 12.44
CA LYS A 262 8.45 -13.52 11.80
C LYS A 262 8.33 -14.35 10.51
N LYS A 263 7.33 -15.23 10.43
CA LYS A 263 7.07 -16.07 9.24
C LYS A 263 6.34 -15.34 8.12
N GLN A 264 5.84 -14.13 8.32
CA GLN A 264 5.12 -13.43 7.26
C GLN A 264 6.05 -12.95 6.15
N ILE A 265 5.51 -12.98 4.94
CA ILE A 265 6.21 -12.58 3.72
C ILE A 265 6.58 -11.11 3.83
N MET A 266 5.59 -10.24 4.06
CA MET A 266 5.81 -8.79 4.17
C MET A 266 6.82 -8.44 5.27
N VAL A 267 6.71 -9.04 6.46
CA VAL A 267 7.66 -8.80 7.56
C VAL A 267 9.08 -9.18 7.16
N ARG A 268 9.27 -10.33 6.50
CA ARG A 268 10.58 -10.76 5.98
C ARG A 268 11.09 -9.88 4.83
N GLU A 269 10.21 -9.38 3.97
CA GLU A 269 10.55 -8.40 2.94
C GLU A 269 11.05 -7.09 3.57
N GLN A 270 10.36 -6.58 4.59
CA GLN A 270 10.78 -5.39 5.34
C GLN A 270 12.09 -5.62 6.09
N LEU A 271 12.31 -6.82 6.65
CA LEU A 271 13.57 -7.18 7.28
C LEU A 271 14.73 -7.20 6.26
N GLY A 272 14.52 -7.84 5.10
CA GLY A 272 15.49 -7.83 4.01
C GLY A 272 15.79 -6.42 3.50
N PHE A 273 14.77 -5.57 3.41
CA PHE A 273 14.93 -4.15 3.12
C PHE A 273 15.79 -3.44 4.18
N ALA A 274 15.50 -3.63 5.47
CA ALA A 274 16.25 -3.01 6.57
C ALA A 274 17.73 -3.39 6.56
N TYR A 275 18.05 -4.68 6.44
CA TYR A 275 19.44 -5.15 6.29
C TYR A 275 20.12 -4.53 5.07
N ASN A 276 19.42 -4.46 3.93
CA ASN A 276 19.96 -3.86 2.72
C ASN A 276 20.27 -2.36 2.89
N ARG A 277 19.41 -1.62 3.58
CA ARG A 277 19.61 -0.20 3.87
C ARG A 277 20.75 0.03 4.85
N ARG A 278 20.79 -0.73 5.96
CA ARG A 278 21.88 -0.68 6.95
C ARG A 278 23.23 -1.01 6.34
N ALA A 279 23.28 -2.00 5.45
CA ALA A 279 24.47 -2.33 4.67
C ALA A 279 25.01 -1.15 3.85
N GLY A 280 24.12 -0.29 3.34
CA GLY A 280 24.49 0.92 2.61
C GLY A 280 25.20 1.95 3.48
N GLU A 281 24.90 2.00 4.78
CA GLU A 281 25.46 2.92 5.77
C GLU A 281 26.76 2.39 6.39
N ASN A 282 26.75 1.14 6.86
CA ASN A 282 27.89 0.53 7.54
C ASN A 282 28.87 -0.19 6.58
N LYS A 283 28.54 -0.29 5.29
CA LYS A 283 29.30 -1.02 4.25
C LYS A 283 29.55 -2.49 4.58
N SER A 284 28.64 -3.12 5.34
CA SER A 284 28.75 -4.51 5.78
C SER A 284 28.33 -5.51 4.69
N PRO A 285 29.23 -6.40 4.25
CA PRO A 285 28.88 -7.50 3.34
C PRO A 285 27.96 -8.53 3.98
N THR A 286 28.00 -8.70 5.31
CA THR A 286 27.16 -9.68 6.03
C THR A 286 25.70 -9.27 6.01
N ASP A 287 25.40 -7.97 6.16
CA ASP A 287 24.03 -7.46 6.08
C ASP A 287 23.46 -7.65 4.66
N ARG A 288 24.24 -7.42 3.59
CA ARG A 288 23.78 -7.71 2.21
C ARG A 288 23.51 -9.20 2.00
N ALA A 289 24.37 -10.07 2.54
CA ALA A 289 24.21 -11.50 2.42
C ALA A 289 22.95 -11.99 3.15
N GLU A 290 22.69 -11.46 4.35
CA GLU A 290 21.51 -11.80 5.13
C GLU A 290 20.22 -11.30 4.46
N ALA A 291 20.22 -10.07 3.94
CA ALA A 291 19.12 -9.54 3.16
C ALA A 291 18.77 -10.44 1.95
N LEU A 292 19.79 -10.88 1.19
CA LEU A 292 19.59 -11.80 0.06
C LEU A 292 19.07 -13.16 0.52
N ARG A 293 19.59 -13.70 1.62
CA ARG A 293 19.15 -14.99 2.16
C ARG A 293 17.65 -14.95 2.48
N ILE A 294 17.23 -13.94 3.24
CA ILE A 294 15.83 -13.75 3.66
C ILE A 294 14.90 -13.61 2.44
N LEU A 295 15.24 -12.74 1.50
CA LEU A 295 14.39 -12.48 0.33
C LEU A 295 14.37 -13.66 -0.65
N THR A 296 15.49 -14.38 -0.79
CA THR A 296 15.53 -15.61 -1.61
C THR A 296 14.66 -16.71 -0.99
N ASP A 297 14.64 -16.82 0.33
CA ASP A 297 13.76 -17.78 1.03
C ASP A 297 12.28 -17.39 0.85
N VAL A 298 11.96 -16.10 0.82
CA VAL A 298 10.62 -15.59 0.49
C VAL A 298 10.23 -15.95 -0.95
N ASP A 299 11.07 -15.66 -1.94
CA ASP A 299 10.85 -15.99 -3.37
C ASP A 299 10.62 -17.50 -3.57
N LYS A 300 11.40 -18.35 -2.88
CA LYS A 300 11.21 -19.81 -2.91
C LYS A 300 9.87 -20.25 -2.33
N GLN A 301 9.38 -19.57 -1.31
CA GLN A 301 8.15 -19.94 -0.61
C GLN A 301 6.90 -19.53 -1.39
N GLN A 302 6.83 -18.29 -1.87
CA GLN A 302 5.63 -17.74 -2.49
C GLN A 302 5.64 -17.77 -4.03
N GLY A 303 6.82 -18.00 -4.62
CA GLY A 303 7.04 -17.80 -6.05
C GLY A 303 7.44 -16.37 -6.38
N PRO A 304 7.66 -16.07 -7.68
CA PRO A 304 8.10 -14.76 -8.11
C PRO A 304 7.03 -13.69 -7.87
N SER A 305 7.40 -12.60 -7.22
CA SER A 305 6.56 -11.41 -7.04
C SER A 305 7.32 -10.13 -7.44
N PRO A 306 6.64 -9.08 -7.93
CA PRO A 306 7.25 -7.79 -8.22
C PRO A 306 8.01 -7.20 -7.01
N GLU A 307 7.44 -7.26 -5.82
CA GLU A 307 8.01 -6.69 -4.59
C GLU A 307 9.30 -7.43 -4.17
N THR A 308 9.23 -8.75 -3.94
CA THR A 308 10.41 -9.52 -3.47
C THR A 308 11.55 -9.44 -4.49
N LEU A 309 11.25 -9.60 -5.78
CA LEU A 309 12.27 -9.59 -6.82
C LEU A 309 12.76 -8.18 -7.13
N GLY A 310 11.94 -7.16 -6.94
CA GLY A 310 12.35 -5.75 -6.94
C GLY A 310 13.37 -5.48 -5.84
N LEU A 311 13.12 -5.96 -4.61
CA LEU A 311 14.06 -5.86 -3.50
C LEU A 311 15.38 -6.59 -3.80
N ILE A 312 15.34 -7.85 -4.26
CA ILE A 312 16.53 -8.61 -4.66
C ILE A 312 17.31 -7.88 -5.77
N GLY A 313 16.60 -7.38 -6.78
CA GLY A 313 17.17 -6.58 -7.87
C GLY A 313 17.86 -5.33 -7.37
N ARG A 314 17.28 -4.65 -6.37
CA ARG A 314 17.88 -3.49 -5.71
C ARG A 314 19.16 -3.84 -4.96
N ILE A 315 19.20 -4.95 -4.22
CA ILE A 315 20.44 -5.39 -3.54
C ILE A 315 21.56 -5.62 -4.56
N HIS A 316 21.25 -6.31 -5.65
CA HIS A 316 22.25 -6.55 -6.69
C HIS A 316 22.67 -5.27 -7.43
N LYS A 317 21.74 -4.33 -7.66
CA LYS A 317 22.06 -3.00 -8.21
C LYS A 317 22.99 -2.21 -7.28
N ASP A 318 22.71 -2.18 -5.98
CA ASP A 318 23.56 -1.50 -4.99
C ASP A 318 24.97 -2.13 -4.94
N ASN A 319 25.07 -3.46 -4.91
CA ASN A 319 26.35 -4.16 -4.95
C ASN A 319 27.11 -3.92 -6.27
N TRP A 320 26.40 -3.80 -7.39
CA TRP A 320 27.00 -3.43 -8.67
C TRP A 320 27.61 -2.02 -8.60
N GLU A 321 26.87 -1.02 -8.12
CA GLU A 321 27.38 0.35 -7.94
C GLU A 321 28.59 0.40 -6.99
N GLU A 322 28.55 -0.33 -5.88
CA GLU A 322 29.66 -0.42 -4.91
C GLU A 322 30.89 -1.12 -5.51
N ALA A 323 30.69 -2.19 -6.29
CA ALA A 323 31.77 -2.88 -6.98
C ALA A 323 32.41 -2.00 -8.08
N ILE A 324 31.63 -1.20 -8.81
CA ILE A 324 32.15 -0.21 -9.77
C ILE A 324 33.01 0.83 -9.04
N LYS A 325 32.53 1.37 -7.92
CA LYS A 325 33.29 2.35 -7.12
C LYS A 325 34.60 1.78 -6.56
N ALA A 326 34.63 0.48 -6.28
CA ALA A 326 35.80 -0.23 -5.80
C ALA A 326 36.69 -0.81 -6.93
N ASP A 327 36.42 -0.47 -8.19
CA ASP A 327 37.13 -0.97 -9.39
C ASP A 327 37.16 -2.51 -9.52
N LYS A 328 36.10 -3.18 -9.03
CA LYS A 328 35.94 -4.64 -9.10
C LYS A 328 35.06 -5.04 -10.29
N LEU A 329 35.52 -4.78 -11.51
CA LEU A 329 34.70 -4.86 -12.73
C LEU A 329 34.05 -6.24 -12.97
N THR A 330 34.77 -7.34 -12.72
CA THR A 330 34.21 -8.71 -12.88
C THR A 330 33.08 -8.96 -11.89
N LEU A 331 33.25 -8.53 -10.64
CA LEU A 331 32.23 -8.63 -9.61
C LEU A 331 31.02 -7.76 -9.96
N ALA A 332 31.27 -6.52 -10.40
CA ALA A 332 30.25 -5.60 -10.86
C ALA A 332 29.41 -6.22 -11.99
N ARG A 333 30.04 -6.84 -13.00
CA ARG A 333 29.32 -7.53 -14.09
C ARG A 333 28.43 -8.67 -13.57
N GLY A 334 28.91 -9.44 -12.60
CA GLY A 334 28.13 -10.50 -11.96
C GLY A 334 26.88 -9.96 -11.25
N HIS A 335 27.01 -8.87 -10.51
CA HIS A 335 25.89 -8.21 -9.83
C HIS A 335 24.91 -7.56 -10.81
N LEU A 336 25.39 -6.93 -11.88
CA LEU A 336 24.53 -6.38 -12.93
C LEU A 336 23.65 -7.47 -13.57
N ASN A 337 24.22 -8.64 -13.88
CA ASN A 337 23.46 -9.75 -14.42
C ASN A 337 22.39 -10.27 -13.46
N LYS A 338 22.71 -10.39 -12.16
CA LYS A 338 21.74 -10.82 -11.14
C LYS A 338 20.63 -9.78 -10.93
N ALA A 339 20.95 -8.49 -10.98
CA ALA A 339 19.96 -7.42 -10.89
C ALA A 339 19.00 -7.47 -12.09
N ILE A 340 19.52 -7.59 -13.31
CA ILE A 340 18.72 -7.74 -14.54
C ILE A 340 17.82 -8.97 -14.45
N ASP A 341 18.33 -10.11 -13.99
CA ASP A 341 17.53 -11.33 -13.84
C ASP A 341 16.39 -11.15 -12.84
N ALA A 342 16.68 -10.59 -11.66
CA ALA A 342 15.67 -10.35 -10.63
C ALA A 342 14.57 -9.41 -11.12
N TYR A 343 14.93 -8.24 -11.68
CA TYR A 343 13.92 -7.31 -12.22
C TYR A 343 13.14 -7.91 -13.40
N ARG A 344 13.77 -8.75 -14.24
CA ARG A 344 13.07 -9.49 -15.30
C ARG A 344 12.04 -10.46 -14.74
N ARG A 345 12.44 -11.30 -13.78
CA ARG A 345 11.53 -12.25 -13.13
C ARG A 345 10.38 -11.51 -12.43
N GLY A 346 10.68 -10.40 -11.75
CA GLY A 346 9.67 -9.58 -11.04
C GLY A 346 8.67 -8.95 -12.01
N TYR A 347 9.16 -8.36 -13.10
CA TYR A 347 8.29 -7.74 -14.12
C TYR A 347 7.43 -8.77 -14.87
N LEU A 348 7.97 -9.96 -15.15
CA LEU A 348 7.20 -11.02 -15.81
C LEU A 348 6.16 -11.69 -14.89
N ALA A 349 6.30 -11.55 -13.56
CA ALA A 349 5.30 -12.05 -12.61
C ALA A 349 4.02 -11.19 -12.61
N ASP A 350 4.14 -9.87 -12.73
CA ASP A 350 3.01 -8.97 -12.92
C ASP A 350 3.42 -7.73 -13.75
N GLN A 351 3.02 -7.70 -15.02
CA GLN A 351 3.39 -6.63 -15.95
C GLN A 351 2.63 -5.32 -15.72
N ARG A 352 1.65 -5.30 -14.81
CA ARG A 352 0.94 -4.09 -14.39
C ARG A 352 1.80 -3.23 -13.47
N ASP A 353 2.76 -3.85 -12.77
CA ASP A 353 3.73 -3.11 -11.96
C ASP A 353 4.89 -2.61 -12.82
N ALA A 354 4.93 -1.29 -13.01
CA ALA A 354 5.98 -0.64 -13.79
C ALA A 354 7.33 -0.58 -13.08
N TYR A 355 7.39 -0.75 -11.74
CA TYR A 355 8.63 -0.53 -10.98
C TYR A 355 9.75 -1.52 -11.33
N PRO A 356 9.53 -2.85 -11.36
CA PRO A 356 10.56 -3.76 -11.86
C PRO A 356 10.84 -3.55 -13.35
N GLY A 357 9.82 -3.19 -14.12
CA GLY A 357 9.91 -2.94 -15.55
C GLY A 357 10.88 -1.81 -15.91
N ILE A 358 10.74 -0.63 -15.30
CA ILE A 358 11.62 0.52 -15.58
C ILE A 358 13.07 0.22 -15.16
N ASN A 359 13.28 -0.41 -13.99
CA ASN A 359 14.62 -0.79 -13.54
C ASN A 359 15.27 -1.82 -14.48
N LEU A 360 14.50 -2.81 -14.97
CA LEU A 360 14.97 -3.74 -15.99
C LEU A 360 15.43 -3.02 -17.25
N LEU A 361 14.59 -2.14 -17.81
CA LEU A 361 14.93 -1.40 -19.04
C LEU A 361 16.18 -0.53 -18.86
N THR A 362 16.30 0.15 -17.71
CA THR A 362 17.46 0.96 -17.35
C THR A 362 18.73 0.11 -17.29
N LEU A 363 18.71 -1.05 -16.63
CA LEU A 363 19.89 -1.91 -16.55
C LEU A 363 20.23 -2.60 -17.89
N LEU A 364 19.23 -2.90 -18.74
CA LEU A 364 19.46 -3.37 -20.11
C LEU A 364 20.13 -2.30 -20.98
N ASP A 365 19.72 -1.03 -20.85
CA ASP A 365 20.37 0.10 -21.53
C ASP A 365 21.82 0.28 -21.04
N ILE A 366 22.04 0.22 -19.72
CA ILE A 366 23.38 0.33 -19.13
C ILE A 366 24.29 -0.80 -19.62
N ARG A 367 23.79 -2.05 -19.66
CA ARG A 367 24.58 -3.19 -20.16
C ARG A 367 24.93 -3.04 -21.64
N GLY A 368 24.03 -2.47 -22.45
CA GLY A 368 24.33 -1.94 -23.78
C GLY A 368 24.67 -2.97 -24.88
N ASP A 369 24.73 -4.26 -24.58
CA ASP A 369 24.93 -5.29 -25.60
C ASP A 369 23.69 -5.46 -26.50
N ALA A 370 23.89 -6.03 -27.70
CA ALA A 370 22.85 -6.13 -28.73
C ALA A 370 21.59 -6.88 -28.25
N GLU A 371 21.75 -7.95 -27.48
CA GLU A 371 20.62 -8.72 -26.94
C GLU A 371 19.84 -7.90 -25.90
N SER A 372 20.55 -7.16 -25.06
CA SER A 372 19.94 -6.28 -24.06
C SER A 372 19.15 -5.15 -24.69
N LEU A 373 19.70 -4.50 -25.71
CA LEU A 373 19.01 -3.43 -26.43
C LEU A 373 17.80 -3.95 -27.21
N LYS A 374 17.88 -5.17 -27.76
CA LYS A 374 16.75 -5.84 -28.40
C LYS A 374 15.63 -6.16 -27.39
N GLU A 375 15.98 -6.70 -26.23
CA GLU A 375 15.02 -6.96 -25.15
C GLU A 375 14.39 -5.66 -24.63
N LYS A 376 15.21 -4.62 -24.41
CA LYS A 376 14.75 -3.27 -24.02
C LYS A 376 13.70 -2.75 -25.00
N SER A 377 13.98 -2.77 -26.30
CA SER A 377 13.05 -2.31 -27.33
C SER A 377 11.73 -3.08 -27.36
N ARG A 378 11.76 -4.40 -27.06
CA ARG A 378 10.55 -5.23 -26.98
C ARG A 378 9.69 -4.90 -25.76
N LEU A 379 10.31 -4.66 -24.61
CA LEU A 379 9.60 -4.47 -23.34
C LEU A 379 9.17 -3.02 -23.09
N LEU A 380 9.88 -2.03 -23.65
CA LEU A 380 9.62 -0.60 -23.43
C LEU A 380 8.16 -0.19 -23.70
N PRO A 381 7.50 -0.59 -24.80
CA PRO A 381 6.10 -0.24 -25.04
C PRO A 381 5.15 -0.82 -23.98
N VAL A 382 5.46 -1.99 -23.41
CA VAL A 382 4.62 -2.65 -22.40
C VAL A 382 4.73 -1.94 -21.05
N VAL A 383 5.96 -1.58 -20.65
CA VAL A 383 6.18 -0.78 -19.43
C VAL A 383 5.53 0.59 -19.57
N ARG A 384 5.69 1.23 -20.75
CA ARG A 384 5.00 2.49 -21.05
C ARG A 384 3.50 2.38 -20.89
N PHE A 385 2.88 1.36 -21.50
CA PHE A 385 1.44 1.18 -21.42
C PHE A 385 0.94 1.07 -19.97
N ALA A 386 1.65 0.31 -19.11
CA ALA A 386 1.31 0.20 -17.69
C ALA A 386 1.33 1.57 -16.97
N VAL A 387 2.33 2.41 -17.27
CA VAL A 387 2.44 3.77 -16.70
C VAL A 387 1.38 4.71 -17.30
N GLU A 388 1.10 4.64 -18.60
CA GLU A 388 0.03 5.41 -19.25
C GLU A 388 -1.34 5.12 -18.66
N ARG A 389 -1.62 3.87 -18.24
CA ARG A 389 -2.86 3.55 -17.53
C ARG A 389 -2.96 4.22 -16.16
N ARG A 390 -1.83 4.41 -15.46
CA ARG A 390 -1.77 5.15 -14.20
C ARG A 390 -1.90 6.65 -14.42
N LEU A 391 -1.23 7.19 -15.44
CA LEU A 391 -1.33 8.61 -15.83
C LEU A 391 -2.72 9.01 -16.33
N ALA A 392 -3.48 8.08 -16.91
CA ALA A 392 -4.86 8.34 -17.32
C ALA A 392 -5.85 8.40 -16.14
N GLY A 393 -5.43 8.01 -14.93
CA GLY A 393 -6.16 8.30 -13.69
C GLY A 393 -6.06 9.79 -13.30
N THR A 394 -6.68 10.21 -12.20
CA THR A 394 -6.71 11.64 -11.85
C THR A 394 -5.73 12.12 -10.82
N THR A 395 -5.04 11.22 -10.13
CA THR A 395 -3.91 11.60 -9.27
C THR A 395 -2.58 11.02 -9.74
N PRO A 396 -2.11 11.34 -10.98
CA PRO A 396 -0.72 11.14 -11.34
C PRO A 396 0.19 11.66 -10.25
N ASN A 397 1.06 10.80 -9.73
CA ASN A 397 2.05 11.20 -8.75
C ASN A 397 3.40 11.44 -9.43
N TYR A 398 4.34 11.97 -8.64
CA TYR A 398 5.72 12.20 -9.07
C TYR A 398 6.32 11.00 -9.85
N TRP A 399 6.12 9.77 -9.35
CA TRP A 399 6.71 8.57 -9.94
C TRP A 399 6.12 8.21 -11.29
N ASP A 400 4.86 8.56 -11.56
CA ASP A 400 4.25 8.31 -12.87
C ASP A 400 4.92 9.17 -13.95
N HIS A 401 5.10 10.46 -13.68
CA HIS A 401 5.79 11.38 -14.59
C HIS A 401 7.30 11.10 -14.68
N ALA A 402 7.96 10.84 -13.54
CA ALA A 402 9.38 10.50 -13.53
C ALA A 402 9.67 9.19 -14.29
N THR A 403 8.80 8.19 -14.19
CA THR A 403 8.94 6.95 -14.97
C THR A 403 8.76 7.22 -16.46
N MET A 404 7.80 8.07 -16.86
CA MET A 404 7.65 8.45 -18.28
C MET A 404 8.82 9.28 -18.80
N LEU A 405 9.42 10.12 -17.96
CA LEU A 405 10.68 10.80 -18.24
C LEU A 405 11.79 9.78 -18.52
N GLU A 406 12.02 8.82 -17.62
CA GLU A 406 13.01 7.76 -17.81
C GLU A 406 12.75 6.93 -19.08
N LEU A 407 11.49 6.55 -19.35
CA LEU A 407 11.11 5.82 -20.57
C LEU A 407 11.37 6.63 -21.85
N SER A 408 11.16 7.94 -21.80
CA SER A 408 11.47 8.85 -22.92
C SER A 408 12.97 8.93 -23.15
N VAL A 409 13.76 8.97 -22.07
CA VAL A 409 15.24 8.91 -22.15
C VAL A 409 15.71 7.59 -22.77
N LEU A 410 15.15 6.47 -22.32
CA LEU A 410 15.50 5.13 -22.81
C LEU A 410 15.16 4.90 -24.28
N LYS A 411 14.15 5.63 -24.81
CA LYS A 411 13.78 5.68 -26.22
C LYS A 411 14.59 6.71 -27.04
N THR A 412 15.37 7.57 -26.38
CA THR A 412 16.08 8.70 -27.01
C THR A 412 15.10 9.70 -27.64
N ASP A 413 13.99 9.96 -26.94
CA ASP A 413 12.94 10.88 -27.34
C ASP A 413 13.08 12.19 -26.54
N GLU A 414 14.00 13.06 -26.98
CA GLU A 414 14.39 14.28 -26.23
C GLU A 414 13.20 15.19 -25.98
N GLN A 415 12.34 15.40 -26.98
CA GLN A 415 11.19 16.30 -26.86
C GLN A 415 10.22 15.78 -25.79
N GLN A 416 9.90 14.49 -25.82
CA GLN A 416 8.99 13.91 -24.83
C GLN A 416 9.62 13.87 -23.44
N ALA A 417 10.93 13.63 -23.34
CA ALA A 417 11.66 13.69 -22.08
C ALA A 417 11.59 15.10 -21.46
N ARG A 418 11.78 16.17 -22.25
CA ARG A 418 11.63 17.56 -21.78
C ARG A 418 10.21 17.88 -21.31
N ASN A 419 9.20 17.37 -22.02
CA ASN A 419 7.80 17.55 -21.62
C ASN A 419 7.54 16.88 -20.27
N TYR A 420 7.93 15.61 -20.09
CA TYR A 420 7.74 14.92 -18.81
C TYR A 420 8.62 15.46 -17.69
N LEU A 421 9.79 16.03 -17.98
CA LEU A 421 10.58 16.74 -16.99
C LEU A 421 9.81 17.95 -16.42
N ALA A 422 9.16 18.74 -17.28
CA ALA A 422 8.37 19.89 -16.84
C ALA A 422 7.22 19.46 -15.92
N GLU A 423 6.49 18.41 -16.28
CA GLU A 423 5.43 17.84 -15.44
C GLU A 423 5.99 17.29 -14.12
N THR A 424 7.13 16.58 -14.16
CA THR A 424 7.78 15.99 -12.98
C THR A 424 8.20 17.05 -11.97
N VAL A 425 8.83 18.13 -12.44
CA VAL A 425 9.29 19.24 -11.59
C VAL A 425 8.14 20.00 -10.96
N ALA A 426 7.00 20.13 -11.65
CA ALA A 426 5.83 20.87 -11.16
C ALA A 426 5.15 20.21 -9.94
N ILE A 427 5.41 18.92 -9.68
CA ILE A 427 4.73 18.13 -8.65
C ILE A 427 5.68 17.54 -7.59
N ILE A 428 6.91 18.05 -7.52
CA ILE A 428 7.88 17.66 -6.48
C ILE A 428 7.30 17.99 -5.10
N ARG A 429 7.30 17.00 -4.22
CA ARG A 429 6.84 17.15 -2.82
C ARG A 429 7.99 17.05 -1.83
N GLU A 430 9.03 16.31 -2.21
CA GLU A 430 10.14 15.99 -1.33
C GLU A 430 11.46 16.09 -2.10
N THR A 431 12.54 16.60 -1.47
CA THR A 431 13.83 16.81 -2.14
C THR A 431 14.50 15.52 -2.61
N TRP A 432 14.16 14.37 -2.01
CA TRP A 432 14.71 13.06 -2.39
C TRP A 432 14.08 12.46 -3.65
N GLU A 433 12.89 12.94 -4.06
CA GLU A 433 12.21 12.53 -5.29
C GLU A 433 13.10 12.82 -6.53
N PRO A 434 13.44 14.10 -6.84
CA PRO A 434 14.32 14.44 -7.97
C PRO A 434 15.74 13.89 -7.83
N GLU A 435 16.28 13.78 -6.62
CA GLU A 435 17.61 13.20 -6.37
C GLU A 435 17.68 11.75 -6.88
N THR A 436 16.61 10.98 -6.61
CA THR A 436 16.53 9.57 -7.01
C THR A 436 16.47 9.42 -8.53
N THR A 437 15.63 10.23 -9.19
CA THR A 437 15.49 10.22 -10.65
C THR A 437 16.78 10.67 -11.33
N ALA A 438 17.41 11.75 -10.85
CA ALA A 438 18.69 12.24 -11.36
C ALA A 438 19.78 11.17 -11.24
N ARG A 439 19.85 10.46 -10.11
CA ARG A 439 20.80 9.34 -9.93
C ARG A 439 20.61 8.24 -10.96
N ASN A 440 19.37 7.87 -11.29
CA ASN A 440 19.10 6.88 -12.35
C ASN A 440 19.57 7.37 -13.72
N LEU A 441 19.24 8.61 -14.08
CA LEU A 441 19.63 9.20 -15.37
C LEU A 441 21.16 9.37 -15.50
N LYS A 442 21.87 9.72 -14.43
CA LYS A 442 23.35 9.76 -14.39
C LYS A 442 23.98 8.40 -14.72
N MET A 443 23.39 7.30 -14.27
CA MET A 443 23.89 5.95 -14.62
C MET A 443 23.70 5.66 -16.11
N ILE A 444 22.57 6.06 -16.70
CA ILE A 444 22.31 5.93 -18.14
C ILE A 444 23.29 6.80 -18.94
N GLU A 445 23.43 8.08 -18.55
CA GLU A 445 24.33 9.03 -19.20
C GLU A 445 25.77 8.51 -19.25
N LYS A 446 26.30 8.04 -18.10
CA LYS A 446 27.65 7.49 -18.01
C LYS A 446 27.83 6.29 -18.95
N ALA A 447 26.90 5.33 -18.92
CA ALA A 447 26.99 4.14 -19.77
C ALA A 447 26.90 4.47 -21.27
N ARG A 448 26.08 5.47 -21.65
CA ARG A 448 25.96 5.96 -23.02
C ARG A 448 27.22 6.69 -23.49
N GLN A 449 27.85 7.48 -22.62
CA GLN A 449 29.14 8.13 -22.91
C GLN A 449 30.26 7.11 -23.15
N GLU A 450 30.31 6.05 -22.34
CA GLU A 450 31.26 4.94 -22.54
C GLU A 450 31.05 4.23 -23.89
N ARG A 451 29.83 4.27 -24.45
CA ARG A 451 29.51 3.77 -25.79
C ARG A 451 29.67 4.81 -26.92
N GLY A 452 30.05 6.05 -26.60
CA GLY A 452 30.20 7.12 -27.59
C GLY A 452 28.88 7.70 -28.11
N GLU A 453 27.78 7.53 -27.37
CA GLU A 453 26.49 8.14 -27.71
C GLU A 453 26.46 9.63 -27.28
N GLU A 454 25.66 10.43 -27.98
CA GLU A 454 25.45 11.85 -27.65
C GLU A 454 24.51 11.98 -26.44
N THR A 455 24.94 12.71 -25.40
CA THR A 455 24.21 12.81 -24.13
C THR A 455 24.09 14.24 -23.58
N ALA A 456 24.44 15.28 -24.36
CA ALA A 456 24.43 16.65 -23.84
C ALA A 456 23.02 17.12 -23.49
N TRP A 457 21.99 16.67 -24.22
CA TRP A 457 20.61 16.96 -23.86
C TRP A 457 20.18 16.25 -22.57
N LEU A 458 20.63 15.01 -22.34
CA LEU A 458 20.35 14.24 -21.12
C LEU A 458 21.00 14.91 -19.91
N ARG A 459 22.23 15.43 -20.07
CA ARG A 459 22.91 16.21 -19.01
C ARG A 459 22.10 17.42 -18.58
N LYS A 460 21.50 18.16 -19.51
CA LYS A 460 20.61 19.30 -19.19
C LYS A 460 19.39 18.88 -18.36
N ILE A 461 18.82 17.70 -18.64
CA ILE A 461 17.70 17.15 -17.85
C ILE A 461 18.17 16.80 -16.43
N ILE A 462 19.35 16.18 -16.32
CA ILE A 462 19.96 15.82 -15.03
C ILE A 462 20.25 17.08 -14.20
N ASP A 463 20.85 18.10 -14.80
CA ASP A 463 21.18 19.37 -14.13
C ASP A 463 19.92 20.07 -13.58
N GLU A 464 18.82 20.03 -14.33
CA GLU A 464 17.52 20.57 -13.87
C GLU A 464 17.02 19.81 -12.63
N LEU A 465 17.00 18.48 -12.66
CA LEU A 465 16.58 17.66 -11.51
C LEU A 465 17.48 17.91 -10.27
N ASP A 466 18.79 18.03 -10.46
CA ASP A 466 19.74 18.33 -9.39
C ASP A 466 19.49 19.71 -8.75
N ASN A 467 18.98 20.69 -9.51
CA ASN A 467 18.63 22.01 -8.96
C ASN A 467 17.40 21.97 -8.06
N HIS A 468 16.44 21.08 -8.32
CA HIS A 468 15.26 20.86 -7.46
C HIS A 468 15.50 19.86 -6.32
N SER A 469 16.71 19.30 -6.24
CA SER A 469 17.13 18.37 -5.17
C SER A 469 17.85 19.06 -3.99
N LYS A 470 18.04 20.39 -4.07
CA LYS A 470 18.68 21.23 -3.05
C LYS A 470 17.63 21.98 -2.25
#